data_AF-A0A5E7SU50-F1
#
_entry.id   AF-A0A5E7SU50-F1
#
_cell.length_a   1.000
_cell.length_b   1.000
_cell.length_c   1.000
_cell.angle_alpha   90.00
_cell.angle_beta   90.00
_cell.angle_gamma   90.00
#
_symmetry.space_group_name_H-M   'P 1'
#
loop_
_entity.id
_entity.type
_entity.pdbx_description
1 polymer ?
#
loop_
_entity_poly.entity_id
_entity_poly.type
_entity_poly.pdbx_seq_one_letter_code
_entity_poly.pdbx_strand_id
1 'polypeptide(L)'
;MNALQLAQLKLESRQPPPVSESPQDNARADWLYTAAEELLRGGGVSFQRRMRPPQGVTGEQFVVAVDEHVNNRLADSEVDTPALGTLVISAARGHVDKTAIAELLGNSDHPLGKLGEIAEGLLQPLADDALIAQAEDDEL
;
A
#
# COMPACT_ATOMS: atom_id res chain seq x y z
N MET A 1 -24.45 44.80 -7.46
CA MET A 1 -24.08 43.38 -7.20
C MET A 1 -25.34 42.54 -7.13
N ASN A 2 -25.41 41.43 -7.86
CA ASN A 2 -26.59 40.56 -7.96
C ASN A 2 -26.49 39.38 -6.98
N ALA A 3 -27.62 38.82 -6.54
CA ALA A 3 -27.70 37.70 -5.58
C ALA A 3 -26.92 36.44 -6.04
N LEU A 4 -26.85 36.21 -7.35
CA LEU A 4 -26.05 35.13 -7.93
C LEU A 4 -24.54 35.32 -7.70
N GLN A 5 -24.05 36.56 -7.82
CA GLN A 5 -22.64 36.87 -7.59
C GLN A 5 -22.26 36.70 -6.12
N LEU A 6 -23.19 37.03 -5.21
CA LEU A 6 -23.03 36.80 -3.76
C LEU A 6 -23.03 35.30 -3.41
N ALA A 7 -23.83 34.49 -4.10
CA ALA A 7 -23.86 33.04 -3.89
C ALA A 7 -22.59 32.36 -4.44
N GLN A 8 -22.09 32.81 -5.59
CA GLN A 8 -20.83 32.35 -6.19
C GLN A 8 -19.64 32.65 -5.27
N LEU A 9 -19.53 33.89 -4.77
CA LEU A 9 -18.48 34.26 -3.82
C LEU A 9 -18.53 33.43 -2.53
N LYS A 10 -19.73 33.10 -2.02
CA LYS A 10 -19.87 32.25 -0.83
C LYS A 10 -19.43 30.81 -1.09
N LEU A 11 -19.67 30.28 -2.28
CA LEU A 11 -19.24 28.94 -2.67
C LEU A 11 -17.72 28.89 -2.92
N GLU A 12 -17.16 29.91 -3.58
CA GLU A 12 -15.72 30.06 -3.79
C GLU A 12 -14.95 30.28 -2.47
N SER A 13 -15.57 30.95 -1.49
CA SER A 13 -15.00 31.14 -0.15
C SER A 13 -15.10 29.92 0.77
N ARG A 14 -15.84 28.88 0.36
CA ARG A 14 -15.76 27.57 1.01
C ARG A 14 -14.48 26.90 0.52
N GLN A 15 -13.36 27.26 1.15
CA GLN A 15 -12.22 26.35 1.16
C GLN A 15 -12.72 25.01 1.72
N PRO A 16 -12.39 23.87 1.08
CA PRO A 16 -12.51 22.59 1.77
C PRO A 16 -11.81 22.74 3.11
N PRO A 17 -12.36 22.18 4.20
CA PRO A 17 -11.66 22.21 5.48
C PRO A 17 -10.22 21.76 5.22
N PRO A 18 -9.20 22.50 5.69
CA PRO A 18 -7.84 22.02 5.58
C PRO A 18 -7.85 20.61 6.17
N VAL A 19 -7.44 19.63 5.38
CA VAL A 19 -7.15 18.30 5.89
C VAL A 19 -5.96 18.53 6.81
N SER A 20 -6.23 18.80 8.08
CA SER A 20 -5.19 18.91 9.09
C SER A 20 -4.65 17.51 9.27
N GLU A 21 -3.72 17.11 8.41
CA GLU A 21 -2.87 15.95 8.65
C GLU A 21 -2.17 16.23 9.97
N SER A 22 -2.58 15.55 11.03
CA SER A 22 -1.92 15.71 12.31
C SER A 22 -0.48 15.19 12.17
N PRO A 23 0.48 15.68 12.98
CA PRO A 23 1.83 15.11 12.98
C PRO A 23 1.83 13.58 13.17
N GLN A 24 0.84 13.05 13.88
CA GLN A 24 0.64 11.62 14.06
C GLN A 24 0.17 10.91 12.78
N ASP A 25 -0.74 11.52 12.01
CA ASP A 25 -1.19 10.97 10.73
C ASP A 25 -0.04 10.93 9.71
N ASN A 26 0.80 11.96 9.70
CA ASN A 26 2.00 12.02 8.85
C ASN A 26 3.03 10.95 9.23
N ALA A 27 3.34 10.83 10.54
CA ALA A 27 4.24 9.77 11.01
C ALA A 27 3.72 8.37 10.65
N ARG A 28 2.40 8.17 10.73
CA ARG A 28 1.75 6.91 10.35
C ARG A 28 1.86 6.63 8.85
N ALA A 29 1.61 7.63 8.01
CA ALA A 29 1.73 7.51 6.56
C ALA A 29 3.18 7.23 6.13
N ASP A 30 4.14 7.96 6.71
CA ASP A 30 5.57 7.79 6.43
C ASP A 30 6.05 6.39 6.85
N TRP A 31 5.62 5.91 8.02
CA TRP A 31 5.93 4.56 8.48
C TRP A 31 5.37 3.50 7.53
N LEU A 32 4.10 3.63 7.13
CA LEU A 32 3.46 2.69 6.20
C LEU A 32 4.16 2.65 4.86
N TYR A 33 4.48 3.81 4.29
CA TYR A 33 5.17 3.90 3.01
C TYR A 33 6.55 3.22 3.08
N THR A 34 7.33 3.52 4.12
CA THR A 34 8.68 2.96 4.29
C THR A 34 8.65 1.45 4.54
N ALA A 35 7.72 0.98 5.38
CA ALA A 35 7.53 -0.44 5.66
C ALA A 35 7.05 -1.21 4.42
N ALA A 36 6.16 -0.62 3.60
CA ALA A 36 5.75 -1.22 2.34
C ALA A 36 6.93 -1.34 1.36
N GLU A 37 7.78 -0.31 1.25
CA GLU A 37 9.00 -0.40 0.43
C GLU A 37 9.92 -1.55 0.86
N GLU A 38 10.09 -1.78 2.16
CA GLU A 38 10.90 -2.89 2.70
C GLU A 38 10.34 -4.26 2.30
N LEU A 39 9.01 -4.44 2.34
CA LEU A 39 8.36 -5.67 1.85
C LEU A 39 8.60 -5.87 0.35
N LEU A 40 8.47 -4.80 -0.45
CA LEU A 40 8.67 -4.85 -1.90
C LEU A 40 10.12 -5.18 -2.29
N ARG A 41 11.11 -4.87 -1.43
CA ARG A 41 12.52 -5.27 -1.60
C ARG A 41 12.74 -6.77 -1.35
N GLY A 42 11.71 -7.51 -0.94
CA GLY A 42 11.78 -8.94 -0.63
C GLY A 42 12.17 -9.24 0.82
N GLY A 43 12.15 -8.22 1.68
CA GLY A 43 12.39 -8.36 3.10
C GLY A 43 11.13 -8.75 3.89
N GLY A 44 11.23 -8.60 5.20
CA GLY A 44 10.09 -8.60 6.13
C GLY A 44 10.17 -7.34 6.99
N VAL A 45 9.03 -6.92 7.52
CA VAL A 45 8.95 -5.82 8.48
C VAL A 45 8.73 -6.44 9.85
N SER A 46 9.58 -6.13 10.81
CA SER A 46 9.42 -6.56 12.20
C SER A 46 9.73 -5.42 13.16
N PHE A 47 8.91 -5.29 14.20
CA PHE A 47 9.10 -4.36 15.30
C PHE A 47 8.68 -5.02 16.60
N GLN A 48 9.12 -4.50 17.74
CA GLN A 48 8.78 -5.07 19.04
C GLN A 48 8.45 -3.97 20.03
N ARG A 49 7.24 -4.04 20.58
CA ARG A 49 6.86 -3.21 21.73
C ARG A 49 7.45 -3.76 23.02
N ARG A 50 7.71 -2.88 23.97
CA ARG A 50 8.26 -3.22 25.28
C ARG A 50 7.39 -4.26 25.99
N MET A 51 8.02 -5.33 26.46
CA MET A 51 7.36 -6.48 27.11
C MET A 51 6.29 -7.19 26.26
N ARG A 52 6.26 -7.00 24.94
CA ARG A 52 5.38 -7.70 24.00
C ARG A 52 6.19 -8.61 23.07
N PRO A 53 5.57 -9.66 22.49
CA PRO A 53 6.23 -10.42 21.43
C PRO A 53 6.50 -9.53 20.20
N PRO A 54 7.51 -9.88 19.38
CA PRO A 54 7.72 -9.22 18.08
C PRO A 54 6.47 -9.33 17.20
N GLN A 55 6.17 -8.26 16.49
CA GLN A 55 5.07 -8.13 15.55
C GLN A 55 5.62 -7.72 14.18
N GLY A 56 4.87 -8.00 13.11
CA GLY A 56 5.35 -7.69 11.77
C GLY A 56 4.68 -8.50 10.68
N VAL A 57 5.14 -8.25 9.46
CA VAL A 57 4.75 -8.96 8.25
C VAL A 57 6.00 -9.60 7.66
N THR A 58 5.98 -10.91 7.47
CA THR A 58 7.08 -11.63 6.81
C THR A 58 6.98 -11.51 5.30
N GLY A 59 8.11 -11.65 4.60
CA GLY A 59 8.10 -11.71 3.14
C GLY A 59 7.24 -12.87 2.60
N GLU A 60 7.17 -13.99 3.31
CA GLU A 60 6.29 -15.11 2.95
C GLU A 60 4.81 -14.73 3.03
N GLN A 61 4.39 -14.01 4.09
CA GLN A 61 3.02 -13.51 4.21
C GLN A 61 2.68 -12.53 3.08
N PHE A 62 3.62 -11.68 2.71
CA PHE A 62 3.46 -10.77 1.57
C PHE A 62 3.31 -11.53 0.25
N VAL A 63 4.16 -12.54 0.00
CA VAL A 63 4.05 -13.39 -1.20
C VAL A 63 2.70 -14.11 -1.26
N VAL A 64 2.21 -14.64 -0.13
CA VAL A 64 0.88 -15.27 -0.04
C VAL A 64 -0.23 -14.27 -0.39
N ALA A 65 -0.17 -13.04 0.11
CA ALA A 65 -1.17 -12.02 -0.19
C ALA A 65 -1.15 -11.61 -1.68
N VAL A 66 0.02 -11.54 -2.29
CA VAL A 66 0.16 -11.27 -3.74
C VAL A 66 -0.39 -12.43 -4.57
N ASP A 67 -0.12 -13.68 -4.16
CA ASP A 67 -0.66 -14.88 -4.82
C ASP A 67 -2.19 -14.92 -4.73
N GLU A 68 -2.75 -14.68 -3.54
CA GLU A 68 -4.21 -14.62 -3.33
C GLU A 68 -4.86 -13.52 -4.19
N HIS A 69 -4.26 -12.32 -4.25
CA HIS A 69 -4.75 -11.24 -5.10
C HIS A 69 -4.81 -11.65 -6.58
N VAL A 70 -3.71 -12.18 -7.11
CA VAL A 70 -3.65 -12.60 -8.53
C VAL A 70 -4.63 -13.75 -8.81
N ASN A 71 -4.72 -14.73 -7.92
CA ASN A 71 -5.63 -15.87 -8.06
C ASN A 71 -7.10 -15.43 -8.05
N ASN A 72 -7.47 -14.50 -7.17
CA ASN A 72 -8.83 -13.97 -7.13
C ASN A 72 -9.19 -13.26 -8.44
N ARG A 73 -8.31 -12.40 -8.95
CA ARG A 73 -8.53 -11.72 -10.24
C ARG A 73 -8.69 -12.69 -11.41
N LEU A 74 -7.91 -13.76 -11.43
CA LEU A 74 -8.04 -14.81 -12.44
C LEU A 74 -9.34 -15.59 -12.30
N ALA A 75 -9.74 -15.93 -11.06
CA ALA A 75 -11.00 -16.62 -10.77
C ALA A 75 -12.22 -15.77 -11.16
N ASP A 76 -12.15 -14.47 -10.92
CA ASP A 76 -13.20 -13.50 -11.23
C ASP A 76 -13.20 -13.06 -12.70
N SER A 77 -12.33 -13.64 -13.54
CA SER A 77 -12.21 -13.32 -14.97
C SER A 77 -11.91 -11.83 -15.24
N GLU A 78 -11.15 -11.18 -14.37
CA GLU A 78 -10.72 -9.78 -14.54
C GLU A 78 -9.48 -9.63 -15.44
N VAL A 79 -8.90 -10.76 -15.87
CA VAL A 79 -7.73 -10.82 -16.74
C VAL A 79 -8.13 -11.53 -18.03
N ASP A 80 -8.46 -10.74 -19.05
CA ASP A 80 -8.94 -11.25 -20.35
C ASP A 80 -7.82 -11.78 -21.26
N THR A 81 -6.57 -11.58 -20.87
CA THR A 81 -5.38 -11.97 -21.63
C THR A 81 -4.76 -13.25 -21.04
N PRO A 82 -3.94 -13.98 -21.83
CA PRO A 82 -3.18 -15.12 -21.31
C PRO A 82 -1.95 -14.68 -20.48
N ALA A 83 -2.06 -13.60 -19.69
CA ALA A 83 -0.94 -12.96 -18.99
C ALA A 83 -0.15 -13.93 -18.11
N LEU A 84 -0.82 -14.80 -17.35
CA LEU A 84 -0.16 -15.82 -16.53
C LEU A 84 0.69 -16.78 -17.38
N GLY A 85 0.16 -17.25 -18.50
CA GLY A 85 0.87 -18.12 -19.42
C GLY A 85 2.10 -17.43 -20.02
N THR A 86 1.94 -16.17 -20.46
CA THR A 86 3.03 -15.34 -20.96
C THR A 86 4.13 -15.17 -19.92
N LEU A 87 3.76 -14.83 -18.68
CA LEU A 87 4.70 -14.64 -17.58
C LEU A 87 5.50 -15.91 -17.26
N VAL A 88 4.83 -17.06 -17.20
CA VAL A 88 5.48 -18.36 -16.93
C VAL A 88 6.48 -18.70 -18.04
N ILE A 89 6.09 -18.53 -19.31
CA ILE A 89 6.98 -18.81 -20.45
C ILE A 89 8.17 -17.84 -20.47
N SER A 90 7.96 -16.54 -20.20
CA SER A 90 9.05 -15.56 -20.14
C SER A 90 10.01 -15.86 -19.00
N ALA A 91 9.49 -16.14 -17.80
CA ALA A 91 10.28 -16.41 -16.61
C ALA A 91 11.11 -17.69 -16.76
N ALA A 92 10.54 -18.76 -17.34
CA ALA A 92 11.26 -19.99 -17.65
C ALA A 92 12.45 -19.79 -18.60
N ARG A 93 12.44 -18.70 -19.37
CA ARG A 93 13.53 -18.29 -20.28
C ARG A 93 14.48 -17.25 -19.69
N GLY A 94 14.31 -16.89 -18.41
CA GLY A 94 15.12 -15.87 -17.74
C GLY A 94 14.73 -14.43 -18.12
N HIS A 95 13.52 -14.23 -18.65
CA HIS A 95 13.01 -12.90 -19.01
C HIS A 95 11.90 -12.47 -18.04
N VAL A 96 11.83 -11.15 -17.82
CA VAL A 96 10.76 -10.53 -17.05
C VAL A 96 9.81 -9.85 -18.03
N ASP A 97 8.57 -10.31 -18.09
CA ASP A 97 7.51 -9.66 -18.85
C ASP A 97 6.72 -8.71 -17.94
N LYS A 98 7.07 -7.42 -18.00
CA LYS A 98 6.44 -6.38 -17.17
C LYS A 98 4.99 -6.11 -17.58
N THR A 99 4.62 -6.36 -18.83
CA THR A 99 3.25 -6.17 -19.32
C THR A 99 2.36 -7.26 -18.75
N ALA A 100 2.80 -8.51 -18.81
CA ALA A 100 2.08 -9.63 -18.20
C ALA A 100 1.91 -9.45 -16.67
N ILE A 101 2.96 -8.97 -15.99
CA ILE A 101 2.88 -8.63 -14.55
C ILE A 101 1.84 -7.53 -14.29
N ALA A 102 1.87 -6.44 -15.07
CA ALA A 102 0.92 -5.34 -14.90
C ALA A 102 -0.53 -5.78 -15.15
N GLU A 103 -0.78 -6.64 -16.15
CA GLU A 103 -2.10 -7.20 -16.42
C GLU A 103 -2.60 -8.09 -15.27
N LEU A 104 -1.73 -8.92 -14.67
CA LEU A 104 -2.07 -9.79 -13.54
C LEU A 104 -2.28 -9.04 -12.22
N LEU A 105 -1.54 -7.97 -11.99
CA LEU A 105 -1.72 -7.14 -10.81
C LEU A 105 -2.93 -6.21 -10.94
N GLY A 106 -3.13 -5.64 -12.12
CA GLY A 106 -4.15 -4.64 -12.37
C GLY A 106 -3.68 -3.23 -12.02
N ASN A 107 -4.52 -2.25 -12.34
CA ASN A 107 -4.21 -0.84 -12.09
C ASN A 107 -4.30 -0.53 -10.59
N SER A 108 -3.47 0.41 -10.15
CA SER A 108 -3.50 0.95 -8.78
C SER A 108 -3.06 2.41 -8.82
N ASP A 109 -3.74 3.24 -8.04
CA ASP A 109 -3.38 4.65 -7.84
C ASP A 109 -2.32 4.82 -6.72
N HIS A 110 -1.93 3.73 -6.06
CA HIS A 110 -0.93 3.74 -5.00
C HIS A 110 0.47 4.08 -5.58
N PRO A 111 1.29 4.91 -4.92
CA PRO A 111 2.59 5.35 -5.44
C PRO A 111 3.58 4.21 -5.71
N LEU A 112 3.49 3.12 -4.95
CA LEU A 112 4.26 1.88 -5.14
C LEU A 112 3.52 0.84 -6.01
N GLY A 113 2.47 1.25 -6.73
CA GLY A 113 1.59 0.38 -7.51
C GLY A 113 0.82 -0.62 -6.66
N LYS A 114 0.24 -1.63 -7.34
CA LYS A 114 -0.64 -2.61 -6.68
C LYS A 114 0.07 -3.45 -5.62
N LEU A 115 1.36 -3.75 -5.80
CA LEU A 115 2.16 -4.43 -4.78
C LEU A 115 2.26 -3.59 -3.51
N GLY A 116 2.42 -2.28 -3.65
CA GLY A 116 2.39 -1.34 -2.54
C GLY A 116 1.07 -1.31 -1.81
N GLU A 117 -0.04 -1.26 -2.56
CA GLU A 117 -1.40 -1.30 -1.99
C GLU A 117 -1.63 -2.57 -1.16
N ILE A 118 -1.17 -3.73 -1.66
CA ILE A 118 -1.25 -5.01 -0.94
C ILE A 118 -0.36 -4.98 0.32
N ALA A 119 0.87 -4.49 0.20
CA ALA A 119 1.80 -4.37 1.32
C ALA A 119 1.24 -3.44 2.42
N GLU A 120 0.74 -2.27 2.04
CA GLU A 120 0.11 -1.32 2.95
C GLU A 120 -1.11 -1.95 3.63
N GLY A 121 -1.94 -2.69 2.90
CA GLY A 121 -3.09 -3.41 3.47
C GLY A 121 -2.72 -4.40 4.58
N LEU A 122 -1.58 -5.10 4.44
CA LEU A 122 -1.07 -5.99 5.48
C LEU A 122 -0.50 -5.23 6.69
N LEU A 123 0.11 -4.07 6.46
CA LEU A 123 0.80 -3.28 7.47
C LEU A 123 -0.12 -2.32 8.22
N GLN A 124 -1.22 -1.89 7.61
CA GLN A 124 -2.15 -0.90 8.14
C GLN A 124 -2.66 -1.24 9.56
N PRO A 125 -3.01 -2.50 9.89
CA PRO A 125 -3.42 -2.87 11.25
C PRO A 125 -2.30 -2.79 12.29
N LEU A 126 -1.04 -2.74 11.85
CA LEU A 126 0.15 -2.78 12.70
C LEU A 126 0.77 -1.39 12.93
N ALA A 127 0.37 -0.39 12.15
CA ALA A 127 1.02 0.91 12.12
C ALA A 127 1.03 1.63 13.49
N ASP A 128 -0.09 1.65 14.20
CA ASP A 128 -0.18 2.35 15.48
C ASP A 128 0.73 1.68 16.53
N ASP A 129 0.78 0.35 16.52
CA ASP A 129 1.64 -0.44 17.41
C ASP A 129 3.13 -0.27 17.08
N ALA A 130 3.46 -0.08 15.79
CA ALA A 130 4.81 0.19 15.34
C ALA A 130 5.29 1.60 15.72
N LEU A 131 4.43 2.61 15.64
CA LEU A 131 4.74 3.96 16.11
C LEU A 131 4.97 3.99 17.63
N ILE A 132 4.21 3.21 18.40
CA ILE A 132 4.46 3.05 19.84
C ILE A 132 5.81 2.40 20.09
N ALA A 133 6.14 1.33 19.35
CA ALA A 133 7.44 0.67 19.48
C ALA A 133 8.60 1.64 19.16
N GLN A 134 8.47 2.45 18.11
CA GLN A 134 9.46 3.46 17.76
C GLN A 134 9.65 4.50 18.87
N ALA A 135 8.56 5.00 19.44
CA ALA A 135 8.63 5.94 20.57
C ALA A 135 9.26 5.31 21.82
N GLU A 136 8.98 4.03 22.11
CA GLU A 136 9.60 3.29 23.22
C GLU A 136 11.11 3.09 23.02
N ASP A 137 11.56 2.86 21.78
CA ASP A 137 12.97 2.71 21.42
C ASP A 137 13.72 4.06 21.45
N ASP A 138 13.07 5.16 21.08
CA ASP A 138 13.65 6.52 21.08
C ASP A 138 13.88 7.08 22.51
N GLU A 139 13.24 6.49 23.53
CA GLU A 139 13.39 6.87 24.94
C GLU A 139 14.60 6.22 25.66
N LEU A 140 15.35 5.34 24.98
CA LEU A 140 16.48 4.56 25.53
C LEU A 140 17.85 5.22 25.31
#